data_AF-A0A9X4KEU9-F1
#
_entry.id   AF-A0A9X4KEU9-F1
#
_cell.length_a   1.000
_cell.length_b   1.000
_cell.length_c   1.000
_cell.angle_alpha   90.00
_cell.angle_beta   90.00
_cell.angle_gamma   90.00
#
_symmetry.space_group_name_H-M   'P 1'
#
loop_
_entity.id
_entity.type
_entity.pdbx_description
1 polymer ?
#
loop_
_entity_poly.entity_id
_entity_poly.type
_entity_poly.pdbx_seq_one_letter_code
_entity_poly.pdbx_strand_id
1 'polypeptide(L)'
;MKDTIDKMISLGLGVVVASKEQIEKTVDELVRKGEVGREESKGLVDELLRKGAEARSKIESMAQEKASAIRGDGRFVTREELAAIQLRLEALEEKMRQAEMRPSEM
;
A
#
# COMPACT_ATOMS: atom_id res chain seq x y z
N MET A 1 -30.57 11.76 -2.69
CA MET A 1 -29.18 12.26 -2.80
C MET A 1 -28.31 11.76 -1.66
N LYS A 2 -28.73 11.88 -0.38
CA LYS A 2 -28.06 11.24 0.76
C LYS A 2 -27.67 9.78 0.52
N ASP A 3 -28.62 8.95 0.07
CA ASP A 3 -28.38 7.55 -0.29
C ASP A 3 -27.26 7.32 -1.30
N THR A 4 -27.05 8.24 -2.25
CA THR A 4 -26.02 8.09 -3.28
C THR A 4 -24.64 8.39 -2.69
N ILE A 5 -24.55 9.37 -1.80
CA ILE A 5 -23.32 9.72 -1.09
C ILE A 5 -22.98 8.62 -0.07
N ASP A 6 -23.97 8.17 0.71
CA ASP A 6 -23.79 7.06 1.64
C ASP A 6 -23.37 5.78 0.92
N LYS A 7 -23.94 5.49 -0.24
CA LYS A 7 -23.50 4.36 -1.09
C LYS A 7 -22.09 4.57 -1.63
N MET A 8 -21.72 5.77 -2.07
CA MET A 8 -20.39 6.04 -2.63
C MET A 8 -19.29 5.96 -1.56
N ILE A 9 -19.59 6.45 -0.35
CA ILE A 9 -18.74 6.30 0.85
C ILE A 9 -18.66 4.82 1.25
N SER A 10 -19.79 4.10 1.26
CA SER A 10 -19.85 2.67 1.59
C SER A 10 -19.12 1.79 0.57
N LEU A 11 -19.06 2.22 -0.69
CA LEU A 11 -18.29 1.58 -1.75
C LEU A 11 -16.79 1.92 -1.71
N GLY A 12 -16.36 2.82 -0.81
CA GLY A 12 -14.96 3.19 -0.65
C GLY A 12 -14.37 3.98 -1.84
N LEU A 13 -15.21 4.42 -2.79
CA LEU A 13 -14.81 5.05 -4.06
C LEU A 13 -14.43 6.54 -3.94
N GLY A 14 -13.96 6.99 -2.77
CA GLY A 14 -13.62 8.41 -2.58
C GLY A 14 -13.00 8.82 -1.25
N VAL A 15 -12.82 7.90 -0.29
CA VAL A 15 -12.35 8.27 1.06
C VAL A 15 -10.83 8.45 1.13
N VAL A 16 -10.07 7.84 0.21
CA VAL A 16 -8.59 7.82 0.26
C VAL A 16 -7.97 9.21 0.04
N VAL A 17 -8.70 10.16 -0.56
CA VAL A 17 -8.19 11.49 -0.97
C VAL A 17 -8.83 12.64 -0.18
N ALA A 18 -9.85 12.38 0.65
CA ALA A 18 -10.51 13.44 1.41
C ALA A 18 -9.65 13.91 2.60
N SER A 19 -9.25 15.19 2.61
CA SER A 19 -8.60 15.79 3.78
C SER A 19 -9.62 16.15 4.85
N LYS A 20 -9.16 16.34 6.10
CA LYS A 20 -9.99 16.80 7.21
C LYS A 20 -10.77 18.08 6.85
N GLU A 21 -10.11 19.07 6.25
CA GLU A 21 -10.76 20.30 5.75
C GLU A 21 -11.92 20.01 4.78
N GLN A 22 -11.75 19.05 3.86
CA GLN A 22 -12.78 18.72 2.87
C GLN A 22 -13.98 18.03 3.52
N ILE A 23 -13.73 17.18 4.53
CA ILE A 23 -14.77 16.53 5.31
C ILE A 23 -15.56 17.60 6.09
N GLU A 24 -14.87 18.48 6.81
CA GLU A 24 -15.51 19.56 7.57
C GLU A 24 -16.34 20.46 6.66
N LYS A 25 -15.80 20.87 5.51
CA LYS A 25 -16.52 21.70 4.54
C LYS A 25 -17.77 21.00 3.99
N THR A 26 -17.66 19.72 3.67
CA THR A 26 -18.78 18.93 3.14
C THR A 26 -19.88 18.77 4.18
N VAL A 27 -19.51 18.47 5.44
CA VAL A 27 -20.46 18.38 6.55
C VAL A 27 -21.11 19.73 6.84
N ASP A 28 -20.36 20.84 6.80
CA ASP A 28 -20.90 22.19 6.95
C ASP A 28 -21.91 22.54 5.86
N GLU A 29 -21.67 22.12 4.61
CA GLU A 29 -22.64 22.27 3.53
C GLU A 29 -23.93 21.48 3.79
N LEU A 30 -23.82 20.27 4.35
CA LEU A 30 -24.98 19.48 4.76
C LEU A 30 -25.76 20.14 5.90
N VAL A 31 -25.08 20.76 6.86
CA VAL A 31 -25.73 21.55 7.91
C VAL A 31 -26.47 22.75 7.32
N ARG A 32 -25.85 23.49 6.39
CA ARG A 32 -26.47 24.64 5.72
C ARG A 32 -27.72 24.26 4.92
N LYS A 33 -27.72 23.07 4.33
CA LYS A 33 -28.87 22.52 3.59
C LYS A 33 -29.96 21.96 4.51
N GLY A 34 -29.76 21.96 5.84
CA GLY A 34 -30.67 21.36 6.81
C GLY A 34 -30.67 19.83 6.77
N GLU A 35 -29.66 19.23 6.12
CA GLU A 35 -29.53 17.80 5.98
C GLU A 35 -28.90 17.15 7.21
N VAL A 36 -28.11 17.89 7.99
CA VAL A 36 -27.48 17.42 9.22
C VAL A 36 -27.71 18.45 10.33
N GLY A 37 -28.06 18.00 11.53
CA GLY A 37 -28.21 18.87 12.69
C GLY A 37 -26.87 19.49 13.09
N ARG A 38 -26.88 20.76 13.55
CA ARG A 38 -25.67 21.45 13.98
C ARG A 38 -24.99 20.80 15.19
N GLU A 39 -25.76 20.10 16.02
CA GLU A 39 -25.23 19.30 17.14
C GLU A 39 -24.62 17.96 16.67
N GLU A 40 -25.15 17.39 15.59
CA GLU A 40 -24.72 16.09 15.04
C GLU A 40 -23.50 16.21 14.12
N SER A 41 -23.24 17.40 13.58
CA SER A 41 -22.20 17.64 12.57
C SER A 41 -20.80 17.25 13.04
N LYS A 42 -20.45 17.58 14.29
CA LYS A 42 -19.14 17.22 14.86
C LYS A 42 -18.95 15.71 14.96
N GLY A 43 -19.99 14.99 15.41
CA GLY A 43 -19.96 13.54 15.49
C GLY A 43 -19.79 12.88 14.13
N LEU A 44 -20.45 13.44 13.09
CA LEU A 44 -20.33 12.95 11.72
C LEU A 44 -18.90 13.16 11.16
N VAL A 45 -18.27 14.30 11.42
CA VAL A 45 -16.87 14.55 11.02
C VAL A 45 -15.94 13.53 11.66
N ASP A 46 -16.06 13.31 12.97
CA ASP A 46 -15.22 12.37 13.71
C ASP A 46 -15.43 10.93 13.22
N GLU A 47 -16.67 10.54 12.94
CA GLU A 47 -17.00 9.22 12.40
C GLU A 47 -16.38 8.99 11.01
N LEU A 48 -16.47 9.99 10.13
CA LEU A 48 -15.90 9.92 8.78
C LEU A 48 -14.37 9.86 8.83
N LEU A 49 -13.73 10.63 9.72
CA LEU A 49 -12.28 10.56 9.93
C LEU A 49 -11.85 9.18 10.44
N ARG A 50 -12.57 8.62 11.43
CA ARG A 50 -12.27 7.29 12.00
C ARG A 50 -12.43 6.20 10.94
N LYS A 51 -13.54 6.18 10.21
CA LYS A 51 -13.80 5.22 9.12
C LYS A 51 -12.77 5.34 8.00
N GLY A 52 -12.34 6.56 7.67
CA GLY A 52 -11.28 6.81 6.69
C GLY A 52 -9.93 6.21 7.12
N ALA A 53 -9.55 6.40 8.39
CA ALA A 53 -8.32 5.82 8.94
C ALA A 53 -8.34 4.28 8.94
N GLU A 54 -9.44 3.67 9.36
CA GLU A 54 -9.63 2.21 9.33
C GLU A 54 -9.55 1.65 7.91
N ALA A 55 -10.22 2.30 6.95
CA ALA A 55 -10.18 1.90 5.55
C ALA A 55 -8.77 1.96 4.97
N ARG A 56 -8.01 3.03 5.28
CA ARG A 56 -6.61 3.20 4.84
C ARG A 56 -5.72 2.08 5.39
N SER A 57 -5.83 1.79 6.68
CA SER A 57 -5.06 0.72 7.33
C SER A 57 -5.38 -0.64 6.69
N LYS A 58 -6.66 -0.93 6.42
CA LYS A 58 -7.05 -2.19 5.77
C LYS A 58 -6.48 -2.32 4.35
N ILE A 59 -6.49 -1.25 3.56
CA ILE A 59 -5.89 -1.22 2.22
C ILE A 59 -4.37 -1.45 2.31
N GLU A 60 -3.70 -0.80 3.25
CA GLU A 60 -2.25 -0.94 3.47
C GLU A 60 -1.89 -2.39 3.85
N SER A 61 -2.64 -3.00 4.76
CA SER A 61 -2.44 -4.41 5.11
C SER A 61 -2.68 -5.35 3.92
N MET A 62 -3.75 -5.15 3.15
CA MET A 62 -4.02 -5.94 1.95
C MET A 62 -2.93 -5.78 0.88
N ALA A 63 -2.39 -4.58 0.72
CA ALA A 63 -1.29 -4.31 -0.20
C ALA A 63 0.01 -5.01 0.27
N GLN A 64 0.32 -4.95 1.56
CA GLN A 64 1.47 -5.61 2.15
C GLN A 64 1.37 -7.14 2.07
N GLU A 65 0.18 -7.69 2.29
CA GLU A 65 -0.10 -9.12 2.18
C GLU A 65 0.06 -9.60 0.73
N LYS A 66 -0.51 -8.87 -0.25
CA LYS A 66 -0.32 -9.17 -1.67
C LYS A 66 1.14 -9.03 -2.11
N ALA A 67 1.85 -8.00 -1.68
CA ALA A 67 3.28 -7.83 -1.97
C ALA A 67 4.12 -8.97 -1.38
N SER A 68 3.76 -9.43 -0.19
CA SER A 68 4.44 -10.56 0.47
C SER A 68 4.12 -11.89 -0.20
N ALA A 69 2.88 -12.11 -0.65
CA ALA A 69 2.50 -13.27 -1.45
C ALA A 69 3.29 -13.31 -2.77
N ILE A 70 3.37 -12.19 -3.50
CA ILE A 70 4.16 -12.11 -4.74
C ILE A 70 5.64 -12.47 -4.51
N ARG A 71 6.23 -12.04 -3.37
CA ARG A 71 7.60 -12.44 -2.99
C ARG A 71 7.69 -13.92 -2.58
N GLY A 72 6.70 -14.43 -1.85
CA GLY A 72 6.66 -15.81 -1.35
C GLY A 72 6.44 -16.86 -2.43
N ASP A 73 5.82 -16.49 -3.55
CA ASP A 73 5.56 -17.38 -4.70
C ASP A 73 6.83 -17.87 -5.42
N GLY A 74 8.03 -17.42 -5.02
CA GLY A 74 9.32 -17.87 -5.58
C GLY A 74 9.56 -17.45 -7.03
N ARG A 75 8.66 -16.65 -7.62
CA ARG A 75 8.75 -16.14 -9.00
C ARG A 75 9.61 -14.88 -9.14
N PHE A 76 9.97 -14.25 -8.02
CA PHE A 76 10.72 -13.00 -7.99
C PHE A 76 11.91 -13.13 -7.05
N VAL A 77 13.09 -12.79 -7.56
CA VAL A 77 14.34 -12.74 -6.80
C VAL A 77 14.52 -11.32 -6.27
N THR A 78 14.86 -11.19 -5.00
CA THR A 78 15.21 -9.88 -4.41
C THR A 78 16.53 -9.35 -4.97
N ARG A 79 16.79 -8.05 -4.82
CA ARG A 79 18.07 -7.47 -5.28
C ARG A 79 19.24 -8.05 -4.50
N GLU A 80 19.03 -8.30 -3.21
CA GLU A 80 20.01 -8.89 -2.29
C GLU A 80 20.36 -10.32 -2.70
N GLU A 81 19.36 -11.14 -3.01
CA GLU A 81 19.57 -12.51 -3.51
C GLU A 81 20.31 -12.52 -4.86
N LEU A 82 19.95 -11.62 -5.78
CA LEU A 82 20.62 -11.50 -7.07
C LEU A 82 22.10 -11.10 -6.91
N ALA A 83 22.39 -10.12 -6.05
CA ALA A 83 23.76 -9.69 -5.77
C ALA A 83 24.60 -10.82 -5.14
N ALA A 84 24.01 -11.58 -4.21
CA ALA A 84 24.68 -12.73 -3.61
C ALA A 84 24.99 -13.82 -4.66
N ILE A 85 24.10 -14.05 -5.63
CA ILE A 85 24.33 -14.99 -6.73
C ILE A 85 25.46 -14.49 -7.64
N GLN A 86 25.46 -13.21 -8.02
CA GLN A 86 26.52 -12.61 -8.85
C GLN A 86 27.90 -12.75 -8.21
N LEU A 87 28.02 -12.44 -6.93
CA LEU A 87 29.30 -12.53 -6.21
C LEU A 87 29.81 -13.97 -6.12
N ARG A 88 28.90 -14.95 -5.95
CA ARG A 88 29.25 -16.37 -5.99
C ARG A 88 29.67 -16.82 -7.40
N LEU A 89 29.03 -16.26 -8.44
CA LEU A 89 29.36 -16.56 -9.83
C LEU A 89 30.76 -16.05 -10.17
N GLU A 90 31.08 -14.79 -9.85
CA GLU A 90 32.41 -14.22 -10.05
C GLU A 90 33.51 -15.04 -9.36
N ALA A 91 33.26 -15.46 -8.10
CA ALA A 91 34.20 -16.29 -7.36
C ALA A 91 34.41 -17.68 -7.99
N LEU A 92 33.38 -18.25 -8.62
CA LEU A 92 33.48 -19.53 -9.33
C LEU A 92 34.21 -19.36 -10.67
N GLU A 93 33.90 -18.32 -11.43
CA GLU A 93 34.57 -18.00 -12.69
C GLU A 93 36.07 -17.76 -12.49
N GLU A 94 36.46 -17.10 -11.40
CA GLU A 94 37.86 -16.88 -11.05
C GLU A 94 38.56 -18.20 -10.68
N LYS A 95 37.91 -19.06 -9.90
CA LYS A 95 38.44 -20.39 -9.59
C LYS A 95 38.60 -21.27 -10.82
N MET A 96 37.67 -21.19 -11.77
CA MET A 96 37.76 -21.92 -13.05
C MET A 96 38.91 -21.40 -13.90
N ARG A 97 39.10 -20.08 -14.02
CA ARG A 97 40.27 -19.50 -14.69
C ARG A 97 41.59 -19.96 -14.07
N GLN A 98 41.68 -19.98 -12.74
CA GLN A 98 42.87 -20.48 -12.04
C GLN A 98 43.07 -21.98 -12.22
N ALA A 99 42.01 -22.77 -12.43
CA ALA A 99 42.11 -24.20 -12.72
C ALA A 99 42.49 -24.46 -14.19
N GLU A 100 42.01 -23.66 -15.14
CA GLU A 100 42.36 -23.71 -16.57
C GLU A 100 43.76 -23.17 -16.87
N MET A 101 44.34 -22.32 -16.02
CA MET A 101 45.75 -21.92 -16.11
C MET A 101 46.74 -22.93 -15.49
N ARG A 102 46.23 -24.01 -14.86
CA ARG A 102 47.03 -25.08 -14.22
C ARG A 102 47.16 -26.43 -14.95
N PRO A 103 46.67 -26.67 -16.19
CA PRO A 103 46.99 -27.90 -16.93
C PRO A 103 48.04 -27.60 -18.00
N SER A 104 49.31 -27.51 -17.59
CA SER A 104 50.46 -27.86 -18.46
C SER A 104 51.72 -28.24 -17.67
N GLU A 105 51.63 -28.43 -16.34
CA GLU A 105 52.74 -28.93 -15.52
C GLU A 105 52.44 -30.33 -14.98
N MET A 106 52.17 -31.30 -15.86
CA MET A 106 52.48 -32.72 -15.65
C MET A 106 52.81 -33.38 -16.99
#